data_AF-A0A7C6Q926-F1
#
_entry.id   AF-A0A7C6Q926-F1
#
_cell.length_a   1.000
_cell.length_b   1.000
_cell.length_c   1.000
_cell.angle_alpha   90.00
_cell.angle_beta   90.00
_cell.angle_gamma   90.00
#
_symmetry.space_group_name_H-M   'P 1'
#
loop_
_entity.id
_entity.type
_entity.pdbx_description
1 polymer ?
#
loop_
_entity_poly.entity_id
_entity_poly.type
_entity_poly.pdbx_seq_one_letter_code
_entity_poly.pdbx_strand_id
1 'polypeptide(L)'
;MGALRFKLDLDGFLPDFMFRLTEDEFQNLKSQFVTSSWGGVRKFPNAFTEQGVAMFSDYNDINEDTRIQLELINQSLAELQVHKEAKVKPRRPIGYIK
;
A
#
# COMPACT_ATOMS: atom_id res chain seq x y z
N MET A 1 -1.29 -1.36 25.68
CA MET A 1 -1.36 -0.56 24.44
C MET A 1 -0.70 -1.38 23.34
N GLY A 2 -1.49 -1.93 22.42
CA GLY A 2 -0.97 -2.75 21.31
C GLY A 2 -0.63 -1.85 20.14
N ALA A 3 0.63 -1.88 19.67
CA ALA A 3 1.00 -1.26 18.41
C ALA A 3 0.34 -2.07 17.28
N LEU A 4 -0.68 -1.49 16.63
CA LEU A 4 -1.21 -2.02 15.38
C LEU A 4 -0.09 -1.91 14.33
N ARG A 5 0.52 -3.06 14.02
CA ARG A 5 1.47 -3.19 12.93
C ARG A 5 0.67 -3.12 11.64
N PHE A 6 0.59 -1.94 11.04
CA PHE A 6 0.20 -1.78 9.64
C PHE A 6 1.26 -2.47 8.79
N LYS A 7 1.13 -3.79 8.64
CA LYS A 7 1.83 -4.52 7.61
C LYS A 7 1.10 -4.16 6.32
N LEU A 8 1.54 -3.09 5.68
CA LEU A 8 1.24 -2.88 4.27
C LEU A 8 1.54 -4.22 3.58
N ASP A 9 0.59 -4.75 2.83
CA ASP A 9 0.71 -6.01 2.10
C ASP A 9 1.66 -5.81 0.90
N LEU A 10 2.89 -5.42 1.23
CA LEU A 10 3.99 -5.11 0.33
C LEU A 10 4.44 -6.36 -0.44
N ASP A 11 4.13 -7.54 0.11
CA ASP A 11 4.51 -8.84 -0.45
C ASP A 11 3.78 -9.13 -1.78
N GLY A 12 2.61 -8.51 -2.03
CA GLY A 12 1.84 -8.69 -3.26
C GLY A 12 2.09 -7.65 -4.36
N PHE A 13 2.47 -6.43 -3.98
CA PHE A 13 2.57 -5.29 -4.92
C PHE A 13 4.00 -4.92 -5.27
N LEU A 14 4.92 -5.00 -4.30
CA LEU A 14 6.28 -4.49 -4.51
C LEU A 14 7.27 -5.35 -5.30
N PRO A 15 7.07 -6.68 -5.55
CA PRO A 15 8.12 -7.48 -6.20
C PRO A 15 8.57 -6.92 -7.55
N ASP A 16 7.65 -6.33 -8.32
CA ASP A 16 7.93 -5.78 -9.64
C ASP A 16 8.63 -4.41 -9.59
N PHE A 17 8.57 -3.73 -8.43
CA PHE A 17 9.11 -2.37 -8.24
C PHE A 17 10.40 -2.34 -7.42
N MET A 18 10.91 -3.50 -7.02
CA MET A 18 12.14 -3.62 -6.24
C MET A 18 13.11 -4.58 -6.89
N PHE A 19 14.40 -4.30 -6.75
CA PHE A 19 15.47 -5.20 -7.15
C PHE A 19 16.50 -5.32 -6.03
N ARG A 20 17.24 -6.42 -6.01
CA ARG A 20 18.31 -6.65 -5.05
C ARG A 20 19.58 -5.95 -5.51
N LEU A 21 20.24 -5.21 -4.62
CA LEU A 21 21.53 -4.61 -4.93
C LEU A 21 22.61 -5.67 -5.11
N THR A 22 23.55 -5.38 -6.00
CA THR A 22 24.81 -6.13 -6.13
C THR A 22 25.71 -5.85 -4.92
N GLU A 23 26.74 -6.69 -4.71
CA GLU A 23 27.72 -6.42 -3.65
C GLU A 23 28.41 -5.08 -3.89
N ASP A 24 28.81 -4.78 -5.13
CA ASP A 24 29.53 -3.54 -5.45
C ASP A 24 28.68 -2.28 -5.16
N GLU A 25 27.40 -2.28 -5.56
CA GLU A 25 26.46 -1.20 -5.21
C GLU A 25 26.24 -1.09 -3.70
N PHE A 26 26.15 -2.22 -3.00
CA PHE A 26 25.97 -2.24 -1.56
C PHE A 26 27.23 -1.75 -0.81
N GLN A 27 28.43 -2.02 -1.32
CA GLN A 27 29.68 -1.49 -0.77
C GLN A 27 29.78 0.03 -0.94
N ASN A 28 29.32 0.57 -2.07
CA ASN A 28 29.24 2.01 -2.28
C ASN A 28 28.24 2.69 -1.34
N LEU A 29 27.18 1.98 -0.94
CA LEU A 29 26.16 2.47 0.00
C LEU A 29 26.59 2.32 1.48
N LYS A 30 27.53 1.42 1.77
CA LYS A 30 27.97 1.14 3.14
C LYS A 30 28.69 2.35 3.74
N SER A 31 28.32 2.70 4.97
CA SER A 31 29.01 3.75 5.73
C SER A 31 30.48 3.37 5.92
N GLN A 32 31.39 4.29 5.59
CA GLN A 32 32.83 4.07 5.78
C GLN A 32 33.26 4.21 7.24
N PHE A 33 32.48 4.91 8.07
CA PHE A 33 32.86 5.26 9.44
C PHE A 33 32.07 4.48 10.51
N VAL A 34 30.88 4.00 10.18
CA VAL A 34 29.97 3.34 11.14
C VAL A 34 29.60 1.97 10.61
N THR A 35 30.42 0.97 10.93
CA THR A 35 30.14 -0.44 10.64
C THR A 35 30.23 -1.28 11.92
N SER A 36 29.24 -2.15 12.13
CA SER A 36 29.21 -3.06 13.28
C SER A 36 30.24 -4.18 13.10
N SER A 37 31.06 -4.42 14.12
CA SER A 37 32.10 -5.47 14.10
C SER A 37 31.53 -6.89 14.25
N TRP A 38 30.31 -7.02 14.76
CA TRP A 38 29.65 -8.31 15.01
C TRP A 38 28.32 -8.39 14.24
N GLY A 39 28.26 -9.30 13.25
CA GLY A 39 27.02 -9.62 12.54
C GLY A 39 26.65 -8.60 11.47
N GLY A 40 27.34 -8.64 10.34
CA GLY A 40 26.95 -7.90 9.14
C GLY A 40 25.61 -8.38 8.55
N VAL A 41 25.09 -7.59 7.62
CA VAL A 41 23.86 -7.89 6.88
C VAL A 41 24.03 -9.22 6.11
N ARG A 42 23.22 -10.23 6.47
CA ARG A 42 23.28 -11.59 5.88
C ARG A 42 22.57 -11.71 4.52
N LYS A 43 21.78 -10.71 4.13
CA LYS A 43 21.07 -10.66 2.84
C LYS A 43 21.15 -9.27 2.27
N PHE A 44 21.59 -9.13 1.01
CA PHE A 44 21.64 -7.82 0.36
C PHE A 44 20.29 -7.12 0.42
N PRO A 45 20.28 -5.82 0.71
CA PRO A 45 19.06 -5.04 0.71
C PRO A 45 18.47 -4.96 -0.69
N ASN A 46 17.15 -4.78 -0.74
CA ASN A 46 16.46 -4.41 -1.97
C ASN A 46 16.41 -2.87 -2.07
N ALA A 47 16.42 -2.38 -3.30
CA ALA A 47 16.20 -0.98 -3.64
C ALA A 47 14.96 -0.86 -4.54
N PHE A 48 14.33 0.31 -4.55
CA PHE A 48 13.22 0.62 -5.44
C PHE A 48 13.72 0.97 -6.84
N THR A 49 12.94 0.58 -7.84
CA THR A 49 13.03 1.10 -9.21
C THR A 49 12.61 2.56 -9.26
N GLU A 50 13.05 3.30 -10.29
CA GLU A 50 12.62 4.69 -10.51
C GLU A 50 11.11 4.83 -10.59
N GLN A 51 10.45 3.89 -11.27
CA GLN A 51 8.99 3.86 -11.40
C GLN A 51 8.32 3.62 -10.03
N GLY A 52 8.89 2.73 -9.21
CA GLY A 52 8.43 2.51 -7.84
C GLY A 52 8.55 3.77 -6.98
N VAL A 53 9.68 4.47 -7.06
CA VAL A 53 9.90 5.74 -6.33
C VAL A 53 8.90 6.80 -6.78
N ALA A 54 8.66 6.96 -8.08
CA ALA A 54 7.70 7.92 -8.61
C ALA A 54 6.29 7.66 -8.07
N MET A 55 5.86 6.39 -8.06
CA MET A 55 4.53 6.02 -7.57
C MET A 55 4.35 6.31 -6.07
N PHE A 56 5.40 6.12 -5.27
CA PHE A 56 5.39 6.49 -3.86
C PHE A 56 5.51 8.01 -3.64
N SER A 57 6.23 8.73 -4.50
CA SER A 57 6.28 10.19 -4.44
C SER A 57 4.89 10.75 -4.69
N ASP A 58 4.22 10.33 -5.76
CA ASP A 58 2.85 10.79 -6.07
C ASP A 58 1.87 10.49 -4.93
N TYR A 59 1.99 9.31 -4.31
CA TYR A 59 1.18 8.93 -3.15
C TYR A 59 1.52 9.75 -1.89
N ASN A 60 2.76 10.20 -1.72
CA ASN A 60 3.14 11.02 -0.56
C ASN A 60 2.96 12.53 -0.81
N ASP A 61 3.07 12.97 -2.07
CA ASP A 61 2.94 14.35 -2.56
C ASP A 61 1.49 14.78 -2.79
N ILE A 62 0.50 13.88 -2.62
CA ILE A 62 -0.90 14.29 -2.54
C ILE A 62 -1.05 15.30 -1.40
N ASN A 63 -1.32 16.56 -1.78
CA ASN A 63 -1.59 17.67 -0.89
C ASN A 63 -2.70 17.30 0.10
N GLU A 64 -2.66 17.86 1.30
CA GLU A 64 -3.65 17.65 2.35
C GLU A 64 -5.09 17.85 1.83
N ASP A 65 -5.30 18.86 0.98
CA ASP A 65 -6.60 19.09 0.33
C ASP A 65 -7.10 17.89 -0.48
N THR A 66 -6.21 17.22 -1.22
CA THR A 66 -6.56 16.03 -2.01
C THR A 66 -6.82 14.81 -1.14
N ARG A 67 -6.10 14.68 -0.01
CA ARG A 67 -6.34 13.61 0.97
C ARG A 67 -7.71 13.78 1.62
N ILE A 68 -8.05 14.99 2.05
CA ILE A 68 -9.37 15.32 2.63
C ILE A 68 -10.49 15.03 1.62
N GLN A 69 -10.30 15.38 0.34
CA GLN A 69 -11.29 15.10 -0.71
C GLN A 69 -11.51 13.59 -0.90
N LEU A 70 -10.45 12.80 -0.96
CA LEU A 70 -10.55 11.34 -1.09
C LEU A 70 -11.23 10.71 0.13
N GLU A 71 -10.93 11.18 1.33
CA GLU A 71 -11.56 10.69 2.56
C GLU A 71 -13.06 11.01 2.60
N LEU A 72 -13.45 12.24 2.24
CA LEU A 72 -14.85 12.63 2.13
C LEU A 72 -15.61 11.81 1.08
N ILE A 73 -14.98 11.54 -0.07
CA ILE A 73 -15.53 10.65 -1.09
C ILE A 73 -15.75 9.26 -0.52
N ASN A 74 -14.75 8.67 0.14
CA ASN A 74 -14.86 7.33 0.71
C ASN A 74 -15.94 7.23 1.79
N GLN A 75 -16.04 8.24 2.66
CA GLN A 75 -17.12 8.32 3.64
C GLN A 75 -18.49 8.34 2.96
N SER A 76 -18.68 9.21 1.97
CA SER A 76 -19.94 9.33 1.24
C SER A 76 -20.31 8.03 0.50
N LEU A 77 -19.31 7.33 -0.06
CA LEU A 77 -19.51 6.06 -0.75
C LEU A 77 -19.93 4.96 0.22
N ALA A 78 -19.31 4.88 1.41
CA ALA A 78 -19.69 3.94 2.44
C ALA A 78 -21.14 4.17 2.90
N GLU A 79 -21.54 5.43 3.13
CA GLU A 79 -22.91 5.81 3.46
C GLU A 79 -23.90 5.38 2.35
N LEU A 80 -23.55 5.62 1.09
CA LEU A 80 -24.38 5.21 -0.06
C LEU A 80 -24.51 3.68 -0.20
N GLN A 81 -23.49 2.92 0.18
CA GLN A 81 -23.53 1.46 0.15
C GLN A 81 -24.46 0.90 1.23
N VAL A 82 -24.39 1.45 2.45
CA VAL A 82 -25.31 1.11 3.56
C VAL A 82 -26.78 1.33 3.16
N HIS A 83 -27.06 2.43 2.47
CA HIS A 83 -28.43 2.74 2.02
C HIS A 83 -28.87 1.99 0.74
N LYS A 84 -27.94 1.47 -0.08
CA LYS A 84 -28.27 0.60 -1.21
C LYS A 84 -28.68 -0.79 -0.74
N GLU A 85 -27.97 -1.36 0.24
CA GLU A 85 -28.30 -2.67 0.80
C GLU A 85 -29.69 -2.67 1.46
N ALA A 86 -30.06 -1.59 2.15
CA ALA A 86 -31.39 -1.42 2.75
C ALA A 86 -32.55 -1.26 1.73
N LYS A 87 -32.27 -0.92 0.46
CA LYS A 87 -33.29 -0.74 -0.59
C LYS A 87 -33.44 -1.95 -1.53
N VAL A 88 -32.63 -3.00 -1.38
CA VAL A 88 -32.84 -4.27 -2.09
C VAL A 88 -34.00 -5.02 -1.44
N LYS A 89 -35.24 -4.56 -1.67
CA LYS A 89 -36.43 -5.37 -1.38
C LYS A 89 -36.38 -6.62 -2.28
N PRO A 90 -36.65 -7.83 -1.76
CA PRO A 90 -36.68 -9.02 -2.60
C PRO A 90 -37.68 -8.79 -3.74
N ARG A 91 -37.23 -8.99 -4.98
CA ARG A 91 -38.10 -8.90 -6.15
C ARG A 91 -39.22 -9.92 -5.93
N ARG A 92 -40.48 -9.48 -5.98
CA ARG A 92 -41.62 -10.39 -5.87
C ARG A 92 -41.49 -11.43 -6.99
N PRO A 93 -41.46 -12.73 -6.69
CA PRO A 93 -41.40 -13.74 -7.74
C PRO A 93 -42.66 -13.59 -8.61
N ILE A 94 -42.46 -13.29 -9.89
CA ILE A 94 -43.54 -13.22 -10.87
C ILE A 94 -43.79 -14.67 -11.32
N GLY A 95 -44.77 -15.31 -10.71
CA GLY A 95 -45.30 -16.59 -11.14
C GLY A 95 -46.74 -16.43 -11.61
N TYR A 96 -47.13 -17.22 -12.61
CA TYR A 96 -48.53 -17.33 -13.03
C TYR A 96 -49.20 -18.44 -12.24
N ILE A 97 -50.37 -18.14 -11.67
CA ILE A 97 -51.25 -19.13 -11.04
C ILE A 97 -51.92 -19.91 -12.18
N LYS A 98 -51.81 -21.24 -12.14
CA LYS A 98 -52.39 -22.17 -13.12
C LYS A 98 -53.87 -22.45 -12.81
#